data_AF-A0A2J6HFJ8-F1
#
_entry.id   AF-A0A2J6HFJ8-F1
#
_cell.length_a   1.000
_cell.length_b   1.000
_cell.length_c   1.000
_cell.angle_alpha   90.00
_cell.angle_beta   90.00
_cell.angle_gamma   90.00
#
_symmetry.space_group_name_H-M   'P 1'
#
loop_
_entity.id
_entity.type
_entity.pdbx_description
1 polymer ?
#
loop_
_entity_poly.entity_id
_entity_poly.type
_entity_poly.pdbx_seq_one_letter_code
_entity_poly.pdbx_strand_id
1 'polypeptide(L)'
;MINFDFIQFVAKFSELFPDMSRITAIIAILIFALCSCVKETAPPPQIQIFSPSHLSDWGVGDSIFVQAQVNSSIDLEYIEINLLNTSQISVNPVQTLYPGGSSYAINTYYPVTNSALESGQHYFMLEASNGDATERAYVNIMLSGIPKRSMALVAYGYDAGSLPHIYKVDSLLQESLFKELSGDFKNGAVNPKDQLVYSIGEYSGSFYSIDAQSGTIINEIQATINPPFPYFTGISYTNSLVLLGLYEGYIKGYYGNGALKFSYLMSLFRPQKLKYDGTYILGSFEYYSGGAPAFGVIYEISGAVKDILFTAFETVDFFRASGDLVLIFGNDGSQSNVYTLNTNSMIITQIHAFDAGKIYSVTQTGSETYVLSHDNGLIYYNFGSNNSSSFYSGAKKGILCYDEVDERLYLSSGNEIYSYTWPGAAESGPLLMPDSIRDIHILYNR
;
A
#
# COMPACT_ATOMS: atom_id res chain seq x y z
N MET A 1 -12.27 14.50 -43.98
CA MET A 1 -12.13 15.53 -45.03
C MET A 1 -13.44 15.56 -45.81
N ILE A 2 -14.32 16.53 -45.53
CA ILE A 2 -15.58 16.66 -46.28
C ILE A 2 -15.24 17.31 -47.62
N ASN A 3 -15.57 16.62 -48.71
CA ASN A 3 -15.11 16.95 -50.06
C ASN A 3 -15.75 18.28 -50.53
N PHE A 4 -14.92 19.23 -50.95
CA PHE A 4 -15.33 20.60 -51.33
C PHE A 4 -16.35 20.61 -52.49
N ASP A 5 -16.35 19.56 -53.30
CA ASP A 5 -17.30 19.35 -54.41
C ASP A 5 -18.76 19.16 -53.96
N PHE A 6 -18.99 18.68 -52.73
CA PHE A 6 -20.35 18.43 -52.25
C PHE A 6 -21.12 19.73 -51.95
N ILE A 7 -20.44 20.74 -51.41
CA ILE A 7 -21.04 22.04 -51.11
C ILE A 7 -21.43 22.75 -52.41
N GLN A 8 -20.61 22.64 -53.47
CA GLN A 8 -20.95 23.21 -54.78
C GLN A 8 -22.11 22.47 -55.46
N PHE A 9 -22.20 21.15 -55.30
CA PHE A 9 -23.32 20.37 -55.83
C PHE A 9 -24.65 20.75 -55.17
N VAL A 10 -24.67 20.89 -53.83
CA VAL A 10 -25.88 21.31 -53.08
C VAL A 10 -26.30 22.73 -53.45
N ALA A 11 -25.34 23.64 -53.64
CA ALA A 11 -25.62 25.02 -54.06
C ALA A 11 -26.29 25.07 -55.45
N LYS A 12 -25.73 24.39 -56.45
CA LYS A 12 -26.30 24.33 -57.81
C LYS A 12 -27.66 23.62 -57.87
N PHE A 13 -27.86 22.59 -57.06
CA PHE A 13 -29.13 21.86 -57.05
C PHE A 13 -30.28 22.68 -56.45
N SER A 14 -29.97 23.58 -55.50
CA SER A 14 -30.95 24.48 -54.88
C SER A 14 -31.49 25.57 -55.82
N GLU A 15 -30.70 25.95 -56.84
CA GLU A 15 -31.09 26.96 -57.84
C GLU A 15 -32.10 26.42 -58.88
N LEU A 16 -32.11 25.11 -59.13
CA LEU A 16 -32.94 24.48 -60.17
C LEU A 16 -34.39 24.19 -59.72
N PHE A 17 -34.69 24.17 -58.42
CA PHE A 17 -36.01 23.79 -57.89
C PHE A 17 -36.40 24.57 -56.61
N PRO A 18 -36.83 25.84 -56.71
CA PRO A 18 -37.04 26.72 -55.56
C PRO A 18 -38.14 26.25 -54.58
N ASP A 19 -39.23 25.67 -55.09
CA ASP A 19 -40.39 25.23 -54.27
C ASP A 19 -40.32 23.76 -53.81
N MET A 20 -39.32 23.00 -54.26
CA MET A 20 -39.01 21.64 -53.79
C MET A 20 -37.78 21.61 -52.86
N SER A 21 -37.21 22.76 -52.52
CA SER A 21 -35.85 22.87 -51.98
C SER A 21 -35.69 22.42 -50.52
N ARG A 22 -36.70 22.59 -49.66
CA ARG A 22 -36.54 22.31 -48.21
C ARG A 22 -36.72 20.84 -47.85
N ILE A 23 -37.71 20.16 -48.42
CA ILE A 23 -37.98 18.74 -48.12
C ILE A 23 -36.91 17.85 -48.76
N THR A 24 -36.50 18.16 -49.99
CA THR A 24 -35.47 17.38 -50.71
C THR A 24 -34.08 17.56 -50.10
N ALA A 25 -33.73 18.76 -49.61
CA ALA A 25 -32.47 18.98 -48.88
C ALA A 25 -32.45 18.27 -47.52
N ILE A 26 -33.58 18.25 -46.79
CA ILE A 26 -33.68 17.51 -45.52
C ILE A 26 -33.57 16.01 -45.76
N ILE A 27 -34.22 15.47 -46.80
CA ILE A 27 -34.12 14.05 -47.18
C ILE A 27 -32.69 13.71 -47.62
N ALA A 28 -32.03 14.58 -48.38
CA ALA A 28 -30.64 14.36 -48.79
C ALA A 28 -29.66 14.37 -47.60
N ILE A 29 -29.86 15.28 -46.63
CA ILE A 29 -29.08 15.31 -45.38
C ILE A 29 -29.38 14.08 -44.51
N LEU A 30 -30.64 13.62 -44.46
CA LEU A 30 -31.03 12.41 -43.72
C LEU A 30 -30.43 11.15 -44.36
N ILE A 31 -30.39 11.05 -45.68
CA ILE A 31 -29.76 9.94 -46.42
C ILE A 31 -28.24 9.96 -46.22
N PHE A 32 -27.59 11.13 -46.20
CA PHE A 32 -26.16 11.24 -45.89
C PHE A 32 -25.82 10.94 -44.42
N ALA A 33 -26.71 11.27 -43.48
CA ALA A 33 -26.56 10.88 -42.08
C ALA A 33 -26.76 9.37 -41.86
N LEU A 34 -27.59 8.72 -42.67
CA LEU A 34 -27.81 7.27 -42.66
C LEU A 34 -26.74 6.48 -43.43
N CYS A 35 -26.01 7.12 -44.34
CA CYS A 35 -24.79 6.59 -44.97
C CYS A 35 -23.52 6.90 -44.16
N SER A 36 -23.62 6.95 -42.83
CA SER A 36 -22.45 6.86 -41.96
C SER A 36 -21.81 5.50 -42.19
N CYS A 37 -20.70 5.49 -42.93
CA CYS A 37 -19.91 4.31 -43.23
C CYS A 37 -19.50 3.65 -41.91
N VAL A 38 -20.14 2.54 -41.56
CA VAL A 38 -19.66 1.67 -40.49
C VAL A 38 -18.35 1.10 -41.02
N LYS A 39 -17.21 1.54 -40.48
CA LYS A 39 -15.92 0.92 -40.78
C LYS A 39 -16.06 -0.55 -40.38
N GLU A 40 -16.02 -1.46 -41.35
CA GLU A 40 -15.97 -2.89 -41.05
C GLU A 40 -14.64 -3.14 -40.32
N THR A 41 -14.74 -3.43 -39.03
CA THR A 41 -13.61 -3.79 -38.18
C THR A 41 -13.31 -5.26 -38.36
N ALA A 42 -12.04 -5.61 -38.51
CA ALA A 42 -11.62 -7.01 -38.52
C ALA A 42 -12.02 -7.74 -37.22
N PRO A 43 -12.35 -9.04 -37.27
CA PRO A 43 -12.58 -9.83 -36.06
C PRO A 43 -11.33 -9.88 -35.17
N PRO A 44 -11.49 -10.14 -33.86
CA PRO A 44 -10.37 -10.27 -32.94
C PRO A 44 -9.44 -11.44 -33.34
N PRO A 45 -8.13 -11.35 -33.04
CA PRO A 45 -7.20 -12.45 -33.25
C PRO A 45 -7.62 -13.74 -32.52
N GLN A 46 -7.18 -14.89 -33.01
CA GLN A 46 -7.33 -16.19 -32.35
C GLN A 46 -6.00 -16.61 -31.73
N ILE A 47 -6.02 -16.95 -30.45
CA ILE A 47 -4.82 -17.33 -29.67
C ILE A 47 -4.96 -18.79 -29.23
N GLN A 48 -3.92 -19.59 -29.45
CA GLN A 48 -3.80 -20.95 -28.93
C GLN A 48 -2.48 -21.09 -28.18
N ILE A 49 -2.54 -21.40 -26.89
CA ILE A 49 -1.36 -21.57 -26.03
C ILE A 49 -1.05 -23.06 -25.88
N PHE A 50 0.19 -23.45 -26.21
CA PHE A 50 0.70 -24.81 -26.06
C PHE A 50 1.60 -24.95 -24.82
N SER A 51 2.32 -23.89 -24.46
CA SER A 51 3.13 -23.78 -23.24
C SER A 51 3.07 -22.35 -22.70
N PRO A 52 2.95 -22.12 -21.38
CA PRO A 52 2.95 -23.13 -20.30
C PRO A 52 1.69 -24.02 -20.28
N SER A 53 1.80 -25.21 -19.67
CA SER A 53 0.64 -26.05 -19.41
C SER A 53 -0.13 -25.56 -18.18
N HIS A 54 -1.43 -25.88 -18.14
CA HIS A 54 -2.29 -25.61 -17.00
C HIS A 54 -1.69 -26.20 -15.71
N LEU A 55 -1.65 -25.39 -14.66
CA LEU A 55 -1.08 -25.68 -13.34
C LEU A 55 0.40 -26.09 -13.34
N SER A 56 1.18 -25.67 -14.33
CA SER A 56 2.64 -25.79 -14.24
C SER A 56 3.23 -24.92 -13.12
N ASP A 57 4.27 -25.42 -12.47
CA ASP A 57 4.97 -24.74 -11.37
C ASP A 57 6.21 -23.99 -11.86
N TRP A 58 6.37 -22.74 -11.42
CA TRP A 58 7.55 -21.92 -11.69
C TRP A 58 7.94 -21.10 -10.46
N GLY A 59 9.21 -20.74 -10.34
CA GLY A 59 9.72 -19.89 -9.27
C GLY A 59 10.16 -18.51 -9.76
N VAL A 60 10.30 -17.58 -8.82
CA VAL A 60 11.05 -16.34 -9.08
C VAL A 60 12.50 -16.69 -9.44
N GLY A 61 12.99 -16.15 -10.55
CA GLY A 61 14.30 -16.47 -11.14
C GLY A 61 14.23 -17.45 -12.30
N ASP A 62 13.12 -18.16 -12.48
CA ASP A 62 12.91 -19.07 -13.61
C ASP A 62 12.55 -18.31 -14.90
N SER A 63 12.57 -19.02 -16.02
CA SER A 63 12.08 -18.54 -17.32
C SER A 63 11.04 -19.50 -17.88
N ILE A 64 9.80 -19.01 -17.99
CA ILE A 64 8.67 -19.77 -18.53
C ILE A 64 8.88 -19.90 -20.03
N PHE A 65 8.93 -21.13 -20.53
CA PHE A 65 8.93 -21.37 -21.97
C PHE A 65 7.54 -21.14 -22.55
N VAL A 66 7.43 -20.23 -23.51
CA VAL A 66 6.18 -19.80 -24.13
C VAL A 66 6.12 -20.32 -25.55
N GLN A 67 5.15 -21.18 -25.81
CA GLN A 67 4.85 -21.68 -27.13
C GLN A 67 3.37 -21.48 -27.42
N ALA A 68 3.05 -20.74 -28.49
CA ALA A 68 1.68 -20.42 -28.85
C ALA A 68 1.56 -20.06 -30.34
N GLN A 69 0.35 -20.11 -30.87
CA GLN A 69 0.02 -19.67 -32.21
C GLN A 69 -1.03 -18.57 -32.14
N VAL A 70 -0.78 -17.46 -32.85
CA VAL A 70 -1.73 -16.36 -33.01
C VAL A 70 -2.06 -16.20 -34.48
N ASN A 71 -3.35 -16.10 -34.81
CA ASN A 71 -3.83 -15.90 -36.18
C ASN A 71 -4.86 -14.77 -36.22
N SER A 72 -4.84 -13.95 -37.27
CA SER A 72 -5.82 -12.90 -37.53
C SER A 72 -6.12 -12.82 -39.04
N SER A 73 -7.21 -12.14 -39.40
CA SER A 73 -7.57 -11.88 -40.80
C SER A 73 -6.82 -10.71 -41.42
N ILE A 74 -6.23 -9.85 -40.59
CA ILE A 74 -5.35 -8.73 -40.98
C ILE A 74 -4.04 -8.82 -40.16
N ASP A 75 -3.09 -7.92 -40.41
CA ASP A 75 -1.80 -7.95 -39.72
C ASP A 75 -1.96 -7.68 -38.21
N LEU A 76 -1.23 -8.46 -37.42
CA LEU A 76 -1.13 -8.26 -35.98
C LEU A 76 -0.28 -7.03 -35.69
N GLU A 77 -0.80 -6.13 -34.86
CA GLU A 77 -0.10 -4.94 -34.39
C GLU A 77 0.87 -5.32 -33.27
N TYR A 78 0.38 -6.05 -32.26
CA TYR A 78 1.20 -6.52 -31.15
C TYR A 78 0.68 -7.81 -30.52
N ILE A 79 1.56 -8.45 -29.76
CA ILE A 79 1.24 -9.52 -28.82
C ILE A 79 1.91 -9.20 -27.48
N GLU A 80 1.17 -9.23 -26.38
CA GLU A 80 1.70 -9.07 -25.04
C GLU A 80 1.69 -10.39 -24.27
N ILE A 81 2.79 -10.65 -23.58
CA ILE A 81 2.96 -11.75 -22.64
C ILE A 81 3.01 -11.14 -21.25
N ASN A 82 2.10 -11.57 -20.38
CA ASN A 82 1.93 -11.00 -19.06
C ASN A 82 1.67 -12.08 -18.01
N LEU A 83 2.04 -11.77 -16.78
CA LEU A 83 1.74 -12.59 -15.61
C LEU A 83 0.87 -11.79 -14.66
N LEU A 84 -0.31 -12.33 -14.34
CA LEU A 84 -1.31 -11.67 -13.53
C LEU A 84 -1.57 -12.44 -12.23
N ASN A 85 -1.89 -11.72 -11.15
CA ASN A 85 -2.41 -12.33 -9.92
C ASN A 85 -3.90 -12.70 -10.05
N THR A 86 -4.48 -13.23 -8.97
CA THR A 86 -5.90 -13.62 -8.90
C THR A 86 -6.88 -12.45 -9.11
N SER A 87 -6.43 -11.21 -8.89
CA SER A 87 -7.16 -9.98 -9.14
C SER A 87 -6.92 -9.41 -10.55
N GLN A 88 -6.27 -10.16 -11.45
CA GLN A 88 -5.93 -9.76 -12.83
C GLN A 88 -4.98 -8.55 -12.92
N ILE A 89 -4.21 -8.28 -11.88
CA ILE A 89 -3.19 -7.23 -11.86
C ILE A 89 -1.86 -7.83 -12.30
N SER A 90 -1.15 -7.14 -13.20
CA SER A 90 0.18 -7.55 -13.64
C SER A 90 1.17 -7.55 -12.47
N VAL A 91 1.84 -8.68 -12.27
CA VAL A 91 2.81 -8.90 -11.19
C VAL A 91 4.23 -9.13 -11.71
N ASN A 92 4.47 -8.98 -13.01
CA ASN A 92 5.80 -9.11 -13.60
C ASN A 92 5.86 -8.25 -14.88
N PRO A 93 7.05 -7.77 -15.31
CA PRO A 93 7.15 -6.92 -16.50
C PRO A 93 6.48 -7.56 -17.74
N VAL A 94 5.68 -6.77 -18.45
CA VAL A 94 5.03 -7.21 -19.70
C VAL A 94 6.07 -7.31 -20.80
N GLN A 95 6.03 -8.41 -21.56
CA GLN A 95 6.85 -8.57 -22.75
C GLN A 95 5.99 -8.39 -23.99
N THR A 96 6.29 -7.37 -24.80
CA THR A 96 5.57 -7.07 -26.03
C THR A 96 6.36 -7.54 -27.26
N LEU A 97 5.67 -8.18 -28.20
CA LEU A 97 6.18 -8.64 -29.50
C LEU A 97 5.43 -7.90 -30.61
N TYR A 98 6.11 -7.65 -31.73
CA TYR A 98 5.56 -6.95 -32.91
C TYR A 98 5.67 -7.84 -34.16
N PRO A 99 4.66 -8.69 -34.45
CA PRO A 99 4.73 -9.68 -35.52
C PRO A 99 4.81 -9.10 -36.94
N GLY A 100 4.07 -8.02 -37.21
CA GLY A 100 4.00 -7.39 -38.54
C GLY A 100 3.33 -8.23 -39.64
N GLY A 101 2.59 -9.29 -39.26
CA GLY A 101 1.87 -10.17 -40.19
C GLY A 101 0.63 -10.77 -39.55
N SER A 102 -0.24 -11.39 -40.34
CA SER A 102 -1.53 -11.94 -39.90
C SER A 102 -1.44 -13.27 -39.13
N SER A 103 -0.26 -13.88 -39.04
CA SER A 103 -0.02 -15.12 -38.30
C SER A 103 1.35 -15.08 -37.64
N TYR A 104 1.44 -15.54 -36.40
CA TYR A 104 2.69 -15.53 -35.63
C TYR A 104 2.79 -16.74 -34.71
N ALA A 105 3.89 -17.48 -34.84
CA ALA A 105 4.25 -18.57 -33.95
C ALA A 105 5.19 -18.03 -32.85
N ILE A 106 4.70 -18.03 -31.62
CA ILE A 106 5.47 -17.61 -30.44
C ILE A 106 6.34 -18.79 -30.00
N ASN A 107 7.63 -18.53 -29.85
CA ASN A 107 8.61 -19.48 -29.34
C ASN A 107 9.70 -18.71 -28.57
N THR A 108 9.40 -18.35 -27.33
CA THR A 108 10.24 -17.45 -26.52
C THR A 108 10.27 -17.88 -25.06
N TYR A 109 11.12 -17.22 -24.27
CA TYR A 109 11.14 -17.35 -22.82
C TYR A 109 10.65 -16.07 -22.16
N TYR A 110 9.81 -16.22 -21.15
CA TYR A 110 9.31 -15.14 -20.32
C TYR A 110 9.91 -15.25 -18.90
N PRO A 111 10.86 -14.37 -18.53
CA PRO A 111 11.57 -14.46 -17.26
C PRO A 111 10.69 -13.96 -16.09
N VAL A 112 10.63 -14.72 -15.00
CA VAL A 112 9.93 -14.35 -13.76
C VAL A 112 10.91 -13.59 -12.86
N THR A 113 10.96 -12.27 -13.00
CA THR A 113 11.99 -11.43 -12.37
C THR A 113 11.51 -10.68 -11.13
N ASN A 114 10.20 -10.61 -10.87
CA ASN A 114 9.68 -9.89 -9.71
C ASN A 114 9.99 -10.65 -8.39
N SER A 115 10.93 -10.14 -7.60
CA SER A 115 11.30 -10.68 -6.28
C SER A 115 10.21 -10.55 -5.22
N ALA A 116 9.31 -9.58 -5.39
CA ALA A 116 8.17 -9.34 -4.49
C ALA A 116 6.94 -10.18 -4.83
N LEU A 117 7.08 -11.19 -5.70
CA LEU A 117 5.96 -12.03 -6.12
C LEU A 117 5.50 -12.96 -4.99
N GLU A 118 4.21 -12.95 -4.68
CA GLU A 118 3.62 -13.87 -3.71
C GLU A 118 3.49 -15.28 -4.27
N SER A 119 3.61 -16.29 -3.41
CA SER A 119 3.40 -17.68 -3.82
C SER A 119 1.92 -17.98 -4.02
N GLY A 120 1.59 -18.81 -5.00
CA GLY A 120 0.23 -19.28 -5.23
C GLY A 120 -0.18 -19.30 -6.70
N GLN A 121 -1.50 -19.38 -6.92
CA GLN A 121 -2.07 -19.45 -8.26
C GLN A 121 -2.02 -18.08 -8.96
N HIS A 122 -1.56 -18.09 -10.21
CA HIS A 122 -1.46 -16.94 -11.09
C HIS A 122 -2.05 -17.25 -12.46
N TYR A 123 -2.26 -16.22 -13.28
CA TYR A 123 -2.65 -16.35 -14.67
C TYR A 123 -1.52 -15.89 -15.59
N PHE A 124 -1.04 -16.81 -16.42
CA PHE A 124 -0.23 -16.46 -17.57
C PHE A 124 -1.17 -16.02 -18.70
N MET A 125 -1.03 -14.78 -19.16
CA MET A 125 -1.90 -14.17 -20.17
C MET A 125 -1.11 -13.91 -21.45
N LEU A 126 -1.70 -14.28 -22.58
CA LEU A 126 -1.37 -13.70 -23.88
C LEU A 126 -2.50 -12.78 -24.33
N GLU A 127 -2.16 -11.55 -24.70
CA GLU A 127 -3.04 -10.62 -25.38
C GLU A 127 -2.52 -10.39 -26.80
N ALA A 128 -3.41 -10.35 -27.79
CA ALA A 128 -3.03 -10.01 -29.16
C ALA A 128 -4.00 -9.00 -29.76
N SER A 129 -3.47 -8.01 -30.49
CA SER A 129 -4.27 -7.00 -31.18
C SER A 129 -3.88 -6.92 -32.65
N ASN A 130 -4.88 -6.62 -33.48
CA ASN A 130 -4.71 -6.30 -34.89
C ASN A 130 -5.03 -4.83 -35.21
N GLY A 131 -5.10 -3.96 -34.19
CA GLY A 131 -5.41 -2.54 -34.30
C GLY A 131 -6.91 -2.21 -34.43
N ASP A 132 -7.73 -3.16 -34.91
CA ASP A 132 -9.20 -3.02 -34.92
C ASP A 132 -9.85 -3.69 -33.69
N ALA A 133 -9.28 -4.79 -33.19
CA ALA A 133 -9.78 -5.57 -32.06
C ALA A 133 -8.65 -6.29 -31.30
N THR A 134 -8.96 -6.76 -30.08
CA THR A 134 -8.01 -7.44 -29.18
C THR A 134 -8.64 -8.71 -28.61
N GLU A 135 -7.84 -9.77 -28.45
CA GLU A 135 -8.22 -11.04 -27.80
C GLU A 135 -7.26 -11.37 -26.66
N ARG A 136 -7.74 -12.08 -25.63
CA ARG A 136 -6.92 -12.56 -24.51
C ARG A 136 -7.12 -14.04 -24.27
N ALA A 137 -6.02 -14.77 -24.10
CA ALA A 137 -6.01 -16.16 -23.65
C ALA A 137 -5.26 -16.28 -22.32
N TYR A 138 -5.74 -17.16 -21.44
CA TYR A 138 -5.21 -17.35 -20.10
C TYR A 138 -4.86 -18.81 -19.85
N VAL A 139 -3.78 -19.04 -19.11
CA VAL A 139 -3.42 -20.33 -18.53
C VAL A 139 -3.16 -20.14 -17.04
N ASN A 140 -3.82 -20.94 -16.20
CA ASN A 140 -3.49 -20.94 -14.77
C ASN A 140 -2.13 -21.60 -14.57
N ILE A 141 -1.27 -20.99 -13.78
CA ILE A 141 0.02 -21.55 -13.37
C ILE A 141 0.19 -21.38 -11.86
N MET A 142 1.09 -22.15 -11.28
CA MET A 142 1.49 -22.04 -9.88
C MET A 142 2.85 -21.36 -9.80
N LEU A 143 2.96 -20.33 -8.95
CA LEU A 143 4.22 -19.64 -8.73
C LEU A 143 4.72 -19.79 -7.30
N SER A 144 6.02 -20.00 -7.16
CA SER A 144 6.74 -19.96 -5.90
C SER A 144 7.54 -18.65 -5.80
N GLY A 145 7.08 -17.76 -4.92
CA GLY A 145 7.82 -16.58 -4.52
C GLY A 145 9.09 -16.94 -3.72
N ILE A 146 9.98 -15.97 -3.55
CA ILE A 146 11.13 -16.11 -2.63
C ILE A 146 10.58 -16.25 -1.20
N PRO A 147 10.88 -17.30 -0.41
CA PRO A 147 10.31 -17.42 0.93
C PRO A 147 10.59 -16.18 1.79
N LYS A 148 9.53 -15.66 2.44
CA LYS A 148 9.65 -14.53 3.38
C LYS A 148 10.47 -14.99 4.60
N ARG A 149 11.39 -14.13 5.05
CA ARG A 149 12.28 -14.38 6.18
C ARG A 149 12.44 -13.12 7.00
N SER A 150 12.44 -13.27 8.32
CA SER A 150 12.85 -12.22 9.25
C SER A 150 14.35 -12.04 9.19
N MET A 151 14.79 -10.82 8.89
CA MET A 151 16.22 -10.49 8.81
C MET A 151 16.73 -9.92 10.12
N ALA A 152 15.95 -9.03 10.74
CA ALA A 152 16.29 -8.43 12.03
C ALA A 152 15.04 -7.80 12.67
N LEU A 153 15.02 -7.78 14.00
CA LEU A 153 14.24 -6.82 14.75
C LEU A 153 15.03 -5.50 14.80
N VAL A 154 14.47 -4.44 14.22
CA VAL A 154 15.02 -3.09 14.26
C VAL A 154 14.49 -2.38 15.49
N ALA A 155 15.38 -1.95 16.38
CA ALA A 155 15.03 -1.27 17.62
C ALA A 155 15.60 0.15 17.65
N TYR A 156 14.78 1.13 17.99
CA TYR A 156 15.14 2.54 18.03
C TYR A 156 15.32 2.98 19.49
N GLY A 157 16.57 3.21 19.88
CA GLY A 157 16.98 3.65 21.21
C GLY A 157 17.13 5.17 21.28
N TYR A 158 16.55 5.80 22.29
CA TYR A 158 16.72 7.22 22.55
C TYR A 158 16.40 7.60 24.00
N ASP A 159 17.39 8.22 24.64
CA ASP A 159 17.28 8.87 25.94
C ASP A 159 17.38 10.39 25.76
N ALA A 160 16.63 11.15 26.57
CA ALA A 160 16.57 12.59 26.41
C ALA A 160 17.96 13.23 26.58
N GLY A 161 18.45 13.90 25.53
CA GLY A 161 19.77 14.53 25.51
C GLY A 161 20.92 13.64 25.03
N SER A 162 20.65 12.39 24.63
CA SER A 162 21.60 11.55 23.88
C SER A 162 21.37 11.66 22.36
N LEU A 163 22.23 11.01 21.58
CA LEU A 163 21.97 10.79 20.15
C LEU A 163 21.03 9.58 19.98
N PRO A 164 20.11 9.62 19.00
CA PRO A 164 19.33 8.44 18.64
C PRO A 164 20.21 7.32 18.08
N HIS A 165 19.97 6.11 18.57
CA HIS A 165 20.60 4.90 18.07
C HIS A 165 19.57 3.97 17.43
N ILE A 166 19.96 3.33 16.35
CA ILE A 166 19.22 2.25 15.73
C ILE A 166 20.04 0.99 15.93
N TYR A 167 19.42 -0.04 16.49
CA TYR A 167 19.99 -1.36 16.70
C TYR A 167 19.33 -2.38 15.77
N LYS A 168 20.09 -3.41 15.43
CA LYS A 168 19.55 -4.65 14.88
C LYS A 168 19.73 -5.77 15.88
N VAL A 169 18.65 -6.47 16.13
CA VAL A 169 18.61 -7.66 16.99
C VAL A 169 18.37 -8.87 16.09
N ASP A 170 19.24 -9.87 16.22
CA ASP A 170 19.16 -11.12 15.46
C ASP A 170 18.20 -12.14 16.12
N SER A 171 18.04 -13.31 15.49
CA SER A 171 17.16 -14.38 15.99
C SER A 171 17.65 -15.07 17.26
N LEU A 172 18.91 -14.84 17.66
CA LEU A 172 19.49 -15.29 18.93
C LEU A 172 19.34 -14.22 20.03
N LEU A 173 18.58 -13.16 19.76
CA LEU A 173 18.44 -11.99 20.63
C LEU A 173 19.79 -11.37 20.98
N GLN A 174 20.70 -11.26 20.00
CA GLN A 174 21.93 -10.50 20.12
C GLN A 174 21.77 -9.17 19.39
N GLU A 175 22.08 -8.08 20.07
CA GLU A 175 22.01 -6.73 19.58
C GLU A 175 23.32 -6.26 18.94
N SER A 176 23.19 -5.42 17.92
CA SER A 176 24.30 -4.71 17.32
C SER A 176 23.88 -3.29 16.99
N LEU A 177 24.74 -2.32 17.29
CA LEU A 177 24.52 -0.93 16.87
C LEU A 177 24.58 -0.88 15.34
N PHE A 178 23.48 -0.48 14.73
CA PHE A 178 23.35 -0.36 13.28
C PHE A 178 23.63 1.07 12.80
N LYS A 179 23.11 2.09 13.51
CA LYS A 179 23.31 3.49 13.14
C LYS A 179 23.19 4.42 14.34
N GLU A 180 24.02 5.45 14.38
CA GLU A 180 23.84 6.64 15.23
C GLU A 180 23.38 7.80 14.34
N LEU A 181 22.39 8.57 14.82
CA LEU A 181 21.81 9.70 14.10
C LEU A 181 21.96 11.00 14.90
N SER A 182 21.88 12.13 14.20
CA SER A 182 21.90 13.45 14.82
C SER A 182 20.49 13.90 15.22
N GLY A 183 20.41 14.77 16.23
CA GLY A 183 19.17 15.38 16.69
C GLY A 183 18.43 14.55 17.73
N ASP A 184 17.11 14.56 17.70
CA ASP A 184 16.22 13.80 18.58
C ASP A 184 15.46 12.71 17.81
N PHE A 185 14.66 11.91 18.52
CA PHE A 185 13.88 10.82 17.94
C PHE A 185 12.40 10.93 18.29
N LYS A 186 11.54 10.61 17.32
CA LYS A 186 10.08 10.52 17.49
C LYS A 186 9.54 9.13 17.16
N ASN A 187 9.77 8.67 15.93
CA ASN A 187 9.24 7.40 15.42
C ASN A 187 10.15 6.81 14.33
N GLY A 188 10.05 5.50 14.16
CA GLY A 188 10.72 4.75 13.10
C GLY A 188 9.72 4.05 12.18
N ALA A 189 10.22 3.57 11.05
CA ALA A 189 9.47 2.67 10.16
C ALA A 189 10.45 1.82 9.34
N VAL A 190 9.98 0.73 8.76
CA VAL A 190 10.78 -0.12 7.86
C VAL A 190 10.06 -0.35 6.55
N ASN A 191 10.81 -0.40 5.46
CA ASN A 191 10.35 -0.82 4.14
C ASN A 191 11.10 -2.09 3.76
N PRO A 192 10.50 -3.27 3.99
CA PRO A 192 11.09 -4.55 3.63
C PRO A 192 11.32 -4.71 2.12
N LYS A 193 10.46 -4.11 1.29
CA LYS A 193 10.54 -4.26 -0.17
C LYS A 193 11.81 -3.64 -0.74
N ASP A 194 12.15 -2.42 -0.34
CA ASP A 194 13.35 -1.72 -0.82
C ASP A 194 14.51 -1.79 0.18
N GLN A 195 14.37 -2.61 1.23
CA GLN A 195 15.38 -2.79 2.28
C GLN A 195 15.81 -1.46 2.92
N LEU A 196 14.84 -0.67 3.38
CA LEU A 196 15.09 0.62 4.03
C LEU A 196 14.63 0.66 5.48
N VAL A 197 15.39 1.38 6.30
CA VAL A 197 15.06 1.76 7.67
C VAL A 197 14.86 3.27 7.70
N TYR A 198 13.77 3.73 8.31
CA TYR A 198 13.45 5.15 8.41
C TYR A 198 13.44 5.63 9.85
N SER A 199 13.87 6.86 10.07
CA SER A 199 13.81 7.53 11.36
C SER A 199 13.38 8.98 11.17
N ILE A 200 12.59 9.50 12.10
CA ILE A 200 12.29 10.93 12.21
C ILE A 200 12.59 11.43 13.62
N GLY A 201 13.06 12.68 13.73
CA GLY A 201 13.07 13.43 14.99
C GLY A 201 11.77 14.17 15.24
N GLU A 202 11.60 14.71 16.46
CA GLU A 202 10.42 15.51 16.81
C GLU A 202 10.69 17.00 16.55
N TYR A 203 11.81 17.52 17.04
CA TYR A 203 12.16 18.95 16.99
C TYR A 203 13.41 19.25 16.15
N SER A 204 14.38 18.34 16.13
CA SER A 204 15.73 18.60 15.58
C SER A 204 16.29 17.48 14.71
N GLY A 205 15.82 16.24 14.87
CA GLY A 205 16.21 15.13 14.03
C GLY A 205 15.52 15.16 12.68
N SER A 206 16.30 15.00 11.62
CA SER A 206 15.81 14.91 10.25
C SER A 206 14.96 13.67 10.02
N PHE A 207 14.25 13.64 8.90
CA PHE A 207 13.83 12.38 8.30
C PHE A 207 15.03 11.75 7.60
N TYR A 208 15.33 10.50 7.95
CA TYR A 208 16.38 9.69 7.33
C TYR A 208 15.77 8.49 6.63
N SER A 209 16.21 8.23 5.39
CA SER A 209 16.06 6.94 4.72
C SER A 209 17.42 6.25 4.68
N ILE A 210 17.53 5.09 5.30
CA ILE A 210 18.81 4.41 5.54
C ILE A 210 18.75 3.05 4.84
N ASP A 211 19.76 2.77 4.02
CA ASP A 211 19.95 1.45 3.42
C ASP A 211 20.13 0.41 4.52
N ALA A 212 19.21 -0.56 4.59
CA ALA A 212 19.18 -1.51 5.68
C ALA A 212 20.42 -2.40 5.69
N GLN A 213 21.10 -2.63 4.57
CA GLN A 213 22.28 -3.50 4.54
C GLN A 213 23.55 -2.77 5.00
N SER A 214 23.81 -1.60 4.45
CA SER A 214 25.06 -0.84 4.64
C SER A 214 25.01 0.22 5.73
N GLY A 215 23.81 0.63 6.16
CA GLY A 215 23.63 1.77 7.08
C GLY A 215 23.90 3.13 6.41
N THR A 216 23.98 3.18 5.09
CA THR A 216 24.18 4.43 4.33
C THR A 216 22.89 5.24 4.31
N ILE A 217 22.98 6.55 4.57
CA ILE A 217 21.83 7.45 4.41
C ILE A 217 21.64 7.68 2.90
N ILE A 218 20.52 7.22 2.38
CA ILE A 218 20.14 7.37 0.97
C ILE A 218 19.46 8.73 0.74
N ASN A 219 18.63 9.14 1.69
CA ASN A 219 17.90 10.40 1.61
C ASN A 219 17.77 11.03 2.99
N GLU A 220 17.78 12.36 3.03
CA GLU A 220 17.60 13.14 4.25
C GLU A 220 16.72 14.37 3.97
N ILE A 221 15.74 14.59 4.83
CA ILE A 221 14.96 15.84 4.85
C ILE A 221 15.20 16.51 6.19
N GLN A 222 15.95 17.60 6.15
CA GLN A 222 16.33 18.39 7.32
C GLN A 222 15.08 18.91 8.05
N ALA A 223 15.08 18.78 9.37
CA ALA A 223 14.04 19.40 10.19
C ALA A 223 14.21 20.92 10.25
N THR A 224 13.11 21.67 10.14
CA THR A 224 13.13 23.10 10.45
C THR A 224 13.01 23.27 11.97
N ILE A 225 14.14 23.59 12.60
CA ILE A 225 14.23 23.72 14.05
C ILE A 225 13.50 24.99 14.51
N ASN A 226 12.32 24.83 15.12
CA ASN A 226 11.55 25.94 15.68
C ASN A 226 10.87 25.61 17.03
N PRO A 227 11.63 25.33 18.11
CA PRO A 227 11.06 25.05 19.42
C PRO A 227 10.17 26.20 19.93
N PRO A 228 9.08 25.92 20.66
CA PRO A 228 8.67 24.61 21.18
C PRO A 228 7.80 23.80 20.20
N PHE A 229 7.77 24.16 18.91
CA PHE A 229 6.94 23.48 17.93
C PHE A 229 7.70 22.31 17.30
N PRO A 230 7.12 21.09 17.28
CA PRO A 230 7.73 19.98 16.58
C PRO A 230 7.70 20.22 15.07
N TYR A 231 8.53 19.50 14.32
CA TYR A 231 8.55 19.57 12.86
C TYR A 231 7.83 18.36 12.25
N PHE A 232 8.29 17.14 12.58
CA PHE A 232 7.60 15.90 12.22
C PHE A 232 6.69 15.46 13.35
N THR A 233 5.52 14.93 12.99
CA THR A 233 4.52 14.45 13.95
C THR A 233 4.32 12.94 13.91
N GLY A 234 4.67 12.30 12.79
CA GLY A 234 4.61 10.85 12.67
C GLY A 234 5.15 10.35 11.33
N ILE A 235 5.52 9.07 11.30
CA ILE A 235 5.92 8.33 10.11
C ILE A 235 5.20 6.97 10.08
N SER A 236 4.89 6.48 8.89
CA SER A 236 4.50 5.09 8.69
C SER A 236 4.93 4.60 7.31
N TYR A 237 5.09 3.28 7.16
CA TYR A 237 5.22 2.62 5.87
C TYR A 237 4.06 1.64 5.71
N THR A 238 3.19 1.91 4.75
CA THR A 238 1.99 1.09 4.49
C THR A 238 1.66 1.10 3.01
N ASN A 239 1.33 -0.06 2.44
CA ASN A 239 0.98 -0.20 1.02
C ASN A 239 1.99 0.47 0.07
N SER A 240 3.28 0.18 0.27
CA SER A 240 4.39 0.70 -0.54
C SER A 240 4.59 2.23 -0.51
N LEU A 241 3.98 2.94 0.44
CA LEU A 241 4.18 4.37 0.65
C LEU A 241 4.72 4.65 2.03
N VAL A 242 5.72 5.53 2.10
CA VAL A 242 6.12 6.20 3.34
C VAL A 242 5.25 7.44 3.49
N LEU A 243 4.52 7.54 4.59
CA LEU A 243 3.73 8.71 4.94
C LEU A 243 4.44 9.49 6.05
N LEU A 244 4.59 10.79 5.86
CA LEU A 244 5.10 11.73 6.85
C LEU A 244 4.00 12.72 7.23
N GLY A 245 3.75 12.84 8.53
CA GLY A 245 3.00 13.93 9.12
C GLY A 245 3.94 15.06 9.54
N LEU A 246 3.57 16.30 9.21
CA LEU A 246 4.28 17.50 9.64
C LEU A 246 3.38 18.35 10.53
N TYR A 247 3.99 19.05 11.49
CA TYR A 247 3.29 19.90 12.45
C TYR A 247 2.51 21.06 11.80
N GLU A 248 2.95 21.53 10.64
CA GLU A 248 2.25 22.53 9.82
C GLU A 248 1.04 21.97 9.06
N GLY A 249 0.64 20.72 9.34
CA GLY A 249 -0.55 20.10 8.78
C GLY A 249 -0.30 19.43 7.44
N TYR A 250 0.96 19.39 6.97
CA TYR A 250 1.28 18.65 5.76
C TYR A 250 1.26 17.15 5.98
N ILE A 251 0.67 16.44 5.04
CA ILE A 251 0.85 15.00 4.84
C ILE A 251 1.67 14.83 3.56
N LYS A 252 2.84 14.22 3.67
CA LYS A 252 3.70 13.91 2.51
C LYS A 252 3.77 12.41 2.30
N GLY A 253 3.60 11.98 1.05
CA GLY A 253 3.73 10.60 0.64
C GLY A 253 4.96 10.42 -0.25
N TYR A 254 5.78 9.42 0.04
CA TYR A 254 6.95 9.07 -0.75
C TYR A 254 6.84 7.63 -1.23
N TYR A 255 7.27 7.39 -2.46
CA TYR A 255 7.56 6.04 -2.92
C TYR A 255 8.75 5.47 -2.15
N GLY A 256 8.87 4.15 -2.12
CA GLY A 256 9.96 3.48 -1.41
C GLY A 256 11.37 3.80 -1.93
N ASN A 257 11.51 4.33 -3.15
CA ASN A 257 12.77 4.87 -3.67
C ASN A 257 13.09 6.31 -3.20
N GLY A 258 12.29 6.88 -2.30
CA GLY A 258 12.44 8.22 -1.75
C GLY A 258 11.88 9.35 -2.62
N ALA A 259 11.29 9.06 -3.79
CA ALA A 259 10.65 10.08 -4.61
C ALA A 259 9.34 10.57 -3.99
N LEU A 260 9.14 11.88 -3.93
CA LEU A 260 7.89 12.49 -3.45
C LEU A 260 6.75 12.14 -4.42
N LYS A 261 5.70 11.47 -3.90
CA LYS A 261 4.47 11.18 -4.63
C LYS A 261 3.48 12.34 -4.53
N PHE A 262 3.23 12.81 -3.31
CA PHE A 262 2.27 13.89 -3.05
C PHE A 262 2.62 14.69 -1.79
N SER A 263 2.03 15.87 -1.68
CA SER A 263 2.08 16.73 -0.49
C SER A 263 0.73 17.43 -0.33
N TYR A 264 -0.04 17.07 0.70
CA TYR A 264 -1.37 17.61 0.99
C TYR A 264 -1.34 18.45 2.26
N LEU A 265 -2.05 19.58 2.26
CA LEU A 265 -2.14 20.47 3.42
C LEU A 265 -3.48 20.29 4.14
N MET A 266 -3.41 20.01 5.45
CA MET A 266 -4.53 19.99 6.37
C MET A 266 -4.59 21.31 7.15
N SER A 267 -5.29 22.31 6.60
CA SER A 267 -5.28 23.69 7.11
C SER A 267 -5.67 23.86 8.58
N LEU A 268 -6.43 22.93 9.14
CA LEU A 268 -6.99 23.00 10.48
C LEU A 268 -6.45 21.94 11.45
N PHE A 269 -5.70 20.98 10.94
CA PHE A 269 -5.35 19.77 11.68
C PHE A 269 -3.89 19.40 11.52
N ARG A 270 -3.31 18.87 12.59
CA ARG A 270 -1.99 18.25 12.60
C ARG A 270 -2.16 16.75 12.47
N PRO A 271 -1.62 16.09 11.43
CA PRO A 271 -1.60 14.63 11.36
C PRO A 271 -0.74 14.08 12.50
N GLN A 272 -1.18 13.02 13.18
CA GLN A 272 -0.41 12.40 14.27
C GLN A 272 0.00 10.98 13.90
N LYS A 273 -0.95 10.16 13.42
CA LYS A 273 -0.69 8.82 12.90
C LYS A 273 -1.44 8.64 11.59
N LEU A 274 -0.76 8.11 10.57
CA LEU A 274 -1.30 7.95 9.22
C LEU A 274 -1.09 6.51 8.76
N LYS A 275 -2.03 5.95 8.01
CA LYS A 275 -1.84 4.71 7.23
C LYS A 275 -2.55 4.84 5.89
N TYR A 276 -1.94 4.31 4.85
CA TYR A 276 -2.53 4.17 3.53
C TYR A 276 -3.05 2.74 3.35
N ASP A 277 -4.30 2.58 2.97
CA ASP A 277 -4.95 1.27 2.83
C ASP A 277 -5.13 0.80 1.37
N GLY A 278 -4.53 1.52 0.41
CA GLY A 278 -4.69 1.26 -1.03
C GLY A 278 -5.69 2.21 -1.70
N THR A 279 -6.59 2.84 -0.94
CA THR A 279 -7.57 3.81 -1.46
C THR A 279 -7.51 5.15 -0.72
N TYR A 280 -7.50 5.08 0.60
CA TYR A 280 -7.56 6.22 1.49
C TYR A 280 -6.28 6.35 2.32
N ILE A 281 -5.91 7.60 2.59
CA ILE A 281 -5.07 7.93 3.73
C ILE A 281 -6.02 8.07 4.92
N LEU A 282 -5.90 7.13 5.85
CA LEU A 282 -6.58 7.13 7.13
C LEU A 282 -5.66 7.77 8.16
N GLY A 283 -6.20 8.59 9.07
CA GLY A 283 -5.35 9.23 10.06
C GLY A 283 -6.04 9.67 11.33
N SER A 284 -5.26 9.69 12.41
CA SER A 284 -5.56 10.47 13.58
C SER A 284 -4.97 11.87 13.43
N PHE A 285 -5.74 12.85 13.89
CA PHE A 285 -5.47 14.26 13.73
C PHE A 285 -5.67 14.99 15.05
N GLU A 286 -5.01 16.12 15.19
CA GLU A 286 -5.20 17.05 16.30
C GLU A 286 -5.59 18.42 15.73
N TYR A 287 -6.69 19.00 16.20
CA TYR A 287 -7.11 20.32 15.78
C TYR A 287 -6.20 21.41 16.35
N TYR A 288 -5.72 22.33 15.50
CA TYR A 288 -4.77 23.38 15.90
C TYR A 288 -5.23 24.17 17.13
N SER A 289 -6.52 24.52 17.15
CA SER A 289 -7.10 25.33 18.21
C SER A 289 -7.68 24.44 19.31
N GLY A 290 -6.90 24.21 20.36
CA GLY A 290 -7.36 23.51 21.57
C GLY A 290 -7.01 22.03 21.62
N GLY A 291 -6.35 21.47 20.60
CA GLY A 291 -5.78 20.13 20.66
C GLY A 291 -6.81 19.00 20.63
N ALA A 292 -8.04 19.28 20.18
CA ALA A 292 -9.10 18.26 20.15
C ALA A 292 -8.71 17.13 19.19
N PRO A 293 -8.79 15.86 19.63
CA PRO A 293 -8.47 14.73 18.77
C PRO A 293 -9.57 14.55 17.72
N ALA A 294 -9.16 14.08 16.55
CA ALA A 294 -10.04 13.78 15.45
C ALA A 294 -9.51 12.58 14.66
N PHE A 295 -10.39 11.96 13.88
CA PHE A 295 -10.06 10.90 12.95
C PHE A 295 -10.57 11.26 11.55
N GLY A 296 -9.74 11.06 10.53
CA GLY A 296 -10.01 11.53 9.18
C GLY A 296 -9.78 10.48 8.11
N VAL A 297 -10.47 10.68 6.98
CA VAL A 297 -10.35 9.88 5.77
C VAL A 297 -10.10 10.82 4.60
N ILE A 298 -9.01 10.58 3.87
CA ILE A 298 -8.56 11.43 2.76
C ILE A 298 -8.37 10.55 1.53
N TYR A 299 -8.85 10.97 0.36
CA TYR A 299 -8.59 10.25 -0.89
C TYR A 299 -7.11 10.40 -1.26
N GLU A 300 -6.40 9.27 -1.41
CA GLU A 300 -4.96 9.31 -1.68
C GLU A 300 -4.64 9.98 -3.02
N ILE A 301 -5.46 9.76 -4.06
CA ILE A 301 -5.17 10.27 -5.41
C ILE A 301 -5.28 11.80 -5.49
N SER A 302 -6.27 12.39 -4.84
CA SER A 302 -6.59 13.82 -4.98
C SER A 302 -6.18 14.66 -3.78
N GLY A 303 -5.92 14.04 -2.63
CA GLY A 303 -5.78 14.74 -1.34
C GLY A 303 -7.09 15.35 -0.84
N ALA A 304 -8.22 15.09 -1.50
CA ALA A 304 -9.52 15.58 -1.06
C ALA A 304 -9.90 14.91 0.26
N VAL A 305 -10.22 15.73 1.26
CA VAL A 305 -10.74 15.27 2.54
C VAL A 305 -12.14 14.70 2.30
N LYS A 306 -12.33 13.41 2.59
CA LYS A 306 -13.66 12.81 2.57
C LYS A 306 -14.46 13.32 3.76
N ASP A 307 -13.92 13.15 4.96
CA ASP A 307 -14.42 13.76 6.19
C ASP A 307 -13.38 13.67 7.32
N ILE A 308 -13.55 14.50 8.35
CA ILE A 308 -12.80 14.49 9.61
C ILE A 308 -13.78 14.64 10.76
N LEU A 309 -13.78 13.64 11.65
CA LEU A 309 -14.69 13.53 12.77
C LEU A 309 -13.93 13.82 14.06
N PHE A 310 -14.41 14.77 14.86
CA PHE A 310 -13.91 14.96 16.23
C PHE A 310 -14.22 13.73 17.07
N THR A 311 -13.24 13.31 17.87
CA THR A 311 -13.36 12.14 18.76
C THR A 311 -13.25 12.59 20.21
N ALA A 312 -13.84 11.80 21.13
CA ALA A 312 -13.63 11.97 22.57
C ALA A 312 -12.39 11.22 23.08
N PHE A 313 -11.78 10.39 22.23
CA PHE A 313 -10.68 9.51 22.55
C PHE A 313 -9.40 9.87 21.78
N GLU A 314 -8.26 9.51 22.36
CA GLU A 314 -6.95 9.52 21.72
C GLU A 314 -6.76 8.21 20.95
N THR A 315 -6.42 8.29 19.66
CA THR A 315 -6.18 7.10 18.84
C THR A 315 -4.80 6.52 19.13
N VAL A 316 -4.74 5.24 19.49
CA VAL A 316 -3.49 4.50 19.68
C VAL A 316 -3.04 3.86 18.38
N ASP A 317 -3.90 3.09 17.71
CA ASP A 317 -3.65 2.57 16.37
C ASP A 317 -4.96 2.20 15.66
N PHE A 318 -4.89 1.96 14.35
CA PHE A 318 -6.04 1.58 13.54
C PHE A 318 -5.66 0.67 12.38
N PHE A 319 -6.62 -0.14 11.94
CA PHE A 319 -6.43 -1.18 10.92
C PHE A 319 -7.66 -1.26 10.02
N ARG A 320 -7.45 -1.46 8.72
CA ARG A 320 -8.54 -1.77 7.79
C ARG A 320 -8.99 -3.22 8.05
N ALA A 321 -10.20 -3.40 8.58
CA ALA A 321 -10.71 -4.73 8.91
C ALA A 321 -11.28 -5.43 7.67
N SER A 322 -12.16 -4.76 6.92
CA SER A 322 -12.71 -5.26 5.66
C SER A 322 -13.44 -4.14 4.92
N GLY A 323 -13.43 -4.13 3.58
CA GLY A 323 -14.23 -3.19 2.78
C GLY A 323 -14.17 -1.75 3.30
N ASP A 324 -15.31 -1.19 3.71
CA ASP A 324 -15.44 0.15 4.29
C ASP A 324 -15.15 0.24 5.80
N LEU A 325 -14.80 -0.84 6.48
CA LEU A 325 -14.67 -0.89 7.93
C LEU A 325 -13.22 -0.72 8.39
N VAL A 326 -12.99 0.27 9.24
CA VAL A 326 -11.73 0.53 9.93
C VAL A 326 -11.92 0.29 11.42
N LEU A 327 -11.05 -0.52 12.02
CA LEU A 327 -10.98 -0.73 13.45
C LEU A 327 -10.04 0.31 14.06
N ILE A 328 -10.46 0.98 15.12
CA ILE A 328 -9.71 2.04 15.80
C ILE A 328 -9.59 1.67 17.27
N PHE A 329 -8.35 1.57 17.75
CA PHE A 329 -8.04 1.36 19.15
C PHE A 329 -7.69 2.71 19.78
N GLY A 330 -8.36 3.06 20.88
CA GLY A 330 -8.20 4.36 21.49
C GLY A 330 -8.41 4.38 22.99
N ASN A 331 -7.94 5.45 23.61
CA ASN A 331 -8.11 5.72 25.04
C ASN A 331 -9.04 6.92 25.23
N ASP A 332 -10.12 6.72 25.98
CA ASP A 332 -11.00 7.78 26.47
C ASP A 332 -10.70 7.99 27.97
N GLY A 333 -9.84 8.96 28.28
CA GLY A 333 -9.33 9.16 29.63
C GLY A 333 -8.53 7.94 30.13
N SER A 334 -9.04 7.26 31.17
CA SER A 334 -8.44 6.05 31.75
C SER A 334 -9.10 4.75 31.27
N GLN A 335 -10.00 4.84 30.29
CA GLN A 335 -10.72 3.71 29.74
C GLN A 335 -10.23 3.46 28.32
N SER A 336 -9.82 2.23 28.04
CA SER A 336 -9.46 1.83 26.68
C SER A 336 -10.64 1.17 25.98
N ASN A 337 -10.78 1.47 24.69
CA ASN A 337 -11.93 1.08 23.88
C ASN A 337 -11.50 0.69 22.46
N VAL A 338 -12.36 -0.10 21.80
CA VAL A 338 -12.30 -0.38 20.37
C VAL A 338 -13.50 0.25 19.70
N TYR A 339 -13.24 0.97 18.62
CA TYR A 339 -14.24 1.60 17.79
C TYR A 339 -14.17 1.05 16.37
N THR A 340 -15.27 1.14 15.64
CA THR A 340 -15.29 0.96 14.19
C THR A 340 -15.64 2.28 13.52
N LEU A 341 -14.99 2.56 12.39
CA LEU A 341 -15.37 3.60 11.45
C LEU A 341 -15.83 2.93 10.16
N ASN A 342 -17.04 3.27 9.70
CA ASN A 342 -17.44 2.97 8.33
C ASN A 342 -17.04 4.14 7.42
N THR A 343 -16.11 3.92 6.49
CA THR A 343 -15.57 4.96 5.61
C THR A 343 -16.55 5.42 4.53
N ASN A 344 -17.68 4.75 4.34
CA ASN A 344 -18.74 5.21 3.45
C ASN A 344 -19.70 6.16 4.17
N SER A 345 -20.22 5.76 5.34
CA SER A 345 -21.15 6.59 6.11
C SER A 345 -20.49 7.62 7.03
N MET A 346 -19.18 7.49 7.25
CA MET A 346 -18.40 8.31 8.19
C MET A 346 -18.98 8.29 9.61
N ILE A 347 -19.36 7.11 10.08
CA ILE A 347 -19.87 6.91 11.45
C ILE A 347 -18.85 6.12 12.26
N ILE A 348 -18.48 6.66 13.43
CA ILE A 348 -17.67 5.98 14.44
C ILE A 348 -18.59 5.37 15.51
N THR A 349 -18.41 4.09 15.81
CA THR A 349 -19.18 3.35 16.82
C THR A 349 -18.24 2.63 17.77
N GLN A 350 -18.41 2.81 19.08
CA GLN A 350 -17.71 1.98 20.06
C GLN A 350 -18.30 0.57 20.04
N ILE A 351 -17.44 -0.43 19.89
CA ILE A 351 -17.85 -1.84 19.83
C ILE A 351 -17.33 -2.68 21.00
N HIS A 352 -16.28 -2.23 21.67
CA HIS A 352 -15.70 -2.92 22.82
C HIS A 352 -15.12 -1.94 23.84
N ALA A 353 -15.20 -2.29 25.11
CA ALA A 353 -14.51 -1.63 26.21
C ALA A 353 -13.69 -2.68 26.97
N PHE A 354 -12.44 -2.36 27.29
CA PHE A 354 -11.62 -3.24 28.12
C PHE A 354 -11.82 -2.92 29.61
N ASP A 355 -11.10 -3.59 30.50
CA ASP A 355 -11.01 -3.15 31.89
C ASP A 355 -10.33 -1.79 31.99
N ALA A 356 -10.48 -1.12 33.15
CA ALA A 356 -9.82 0.15 33.41
C ALA A 356 -8.31 0.07 33.14
N GLY A 357 -7.79 1.07 32.42
CA GLY A 357 -6.41 1.14 31.96
C GLY A 357 -6.30 1.67 30.53
N LYS A 358 -5.07 1.95 30.12
CA LYS A 358 -4.73 2.49 28.80
C LYS A 358 -4.08 1.43 27.92
N ILE A 359 -4.35 1.53 26.61
CA ILE A 359 -3.57 0.87 25.56
C ILE A 359 -2.37 1.75 25.22
N TYR A 360 -1.19 1.13 25.13
CA TYR A 360 0.07 1.77 24.76
C TYR A 360 0.49 1.47 23.33
N SER A 361 0.17 0.27 22.83
CA SER A 361 0.48 -0.18 21.48
C SER A 361 -0.44 -1.32 21.09
N VAL A 362 -0.66 -1.49 19.79
CA VAL A 362 -1.45 -2.58 19.22
C VAL A 362 -0.71 -3.13 18.02
N THR A 363 -0.67 -4.46 17.90
CA THR A 363 -0.19 -5.12 16.69
C THR A 363 -1.23 -6.14 16.20
N GLN A 364 -1.33 -6.27 14.89
CA GLN A 364 -2.22 -7.24 14.24
C GLN A 364 -1.45 -8.55 14.06
N THR A 365 -1.98 -9.66 14.60
CA THR A 365 -1.35 -10.98 14.53
C THR A 365 -2.04 -11.93 13.55
N GLY A 366 -3.12 -11.47 12.93
CA GLY A 366 -3.92 -12.19 11.94
C GLY A 366 -5.05 -11.30 11.40
N SER A 367 -5.89 -11.82 10.50
CA SER A 367 -6.92 -10.99 9.83
C SER A 367 -7.90 -10.33 10.79
N GLU A 368 -8.20 -10.98 11.92
CA GLU A 368 -9.15 -10.49 12.92
C GLU A 368 -8.58 -10.49 14.34
N THR A 369 -7.29 -10.75 14.50
CA THR A 369 -6.65 -10.94 15.80
C THR A 369 -5.62 -9.87 16.07
N TYR A 370 -5.67 -9.33 17.27
CA TYR A 370 -4.86 -8.20 17.71
C TYR A 370 -4.30 -8.50 19.09
N VAL A 371 -3.09 -8.02 19.35
CA VAL A 371 -2.50 -8.01 20.68
C VAL A 371 -2.24 -6.57 21.08
N LEU A 372 -2.65 -6.22 22.30
CA LEU A 372 -2.55 -4.90 22.87
C LEU A 372 -1.59 -4.91 24.05
N SER A 373 -0.71 -3.91 24.12
CA SER A 373 0.02 -3.59 25.34
C SER A 373 -0.86 -2.69 26.19
N HIS A 374 -1.25 -3.16 27.37
CA HIS A 374 -2.20 -2.51 28.26
C HIS A 374 -1.62 -2.37 29.69
N ASP A 375 -2.20 -1.48 30.51
CA ASP A 375 -1.82 -1.36 31.94
C ASP A 375 -1.92 -2.69 32.71
N ASN A 376 -2.81 -3.58 32.28
CA ASN A 376 -3.06 -4.90 32.89
C ASN A 376 -2.26 -6.05 32.21
N GLY A 377 -1.24 -5.72 31.41
CA GLY A 377 -0.42 -6.68 30.67
C GLY A 377 -0.77 -6.73 29.18
N LEU A 378 -0.48 -7.86 28.53
CA LEU A 378 -0.82 -8.08 27.13
C LEU A 378 -2.23 -8.65 27.02
N ILE A 379 -3.06 -8.03 26.17
CA ILE A 379 -4.43 -8.44 25.93
C ILE A 379 -4.54 -8.96 24.50
N TYR A 380 -5.10 -10.15 24.34
CA TYR A 380 -5.56 -10.66 23.05
C TYR A 380 -6.98 -10.14 22.78
N TYR A 381 -7.22 -9.63 21.59
CA TYR A 381 -8.54 -9.21 21.11
C TYR A 381 -8.84 -9.85 19.76
N ASN A 382 -10.01 -10.47 19.65
CA ASN A 382 -10.52 -11.02 18.41
C ASN A 382 -11.74 -10.21 17.95
N PHE A 383 -11.61 -9.56 16.78
CA PHE A 383 -12.62 -8.68 16.23
C PHE A 383 -13.90 -9.45 15.80
N GLY A 384 -13.77 -10.59 15.13
CA GLY A 384 -14.92 -11.36 14.62
C GLY A 384 -15.87 -11.86 15.72
N SER A 385 -15.31 -12.25 16.87
CA SER A 385 -16.08 -12.65 18.06
C SER A 385 -16.32 -11.51 19.05
N ASN A 386 -15.70 -10.35 18.81
CA ASN A 386 -15.68 -9.18 19.70
C ASN A 386 -15.36 -9.53 21.17
N ASN A 387 -14.37 -10.40 21.38
CA ASN A 387 -13.96 -10.87 22.69
C ASN A 387 -12.49 -10.53 22.97
N SER A 388 -12.17 -10.33 24.24
CA SER A 388 -10.81 -10.13 24.71
C SER A 388 -10.45 -11.08 25.85
N SER A 389 -9.19 -11.49 25.92
CA SER A 389 -8.63 -12.28 27.02
C SER A 389 -7.21 -11.81 27.35
N SER A 390 -6.75 -12.08 28.58
CA SER A 390 -5.33 -11.86 28.91
C SER A 390 -4.48 -12.82 28.09
N PHE A 391 -3.48 -12.29 27.39
CA PHE A 391 -2.42 -13.05 26.73
C PHE A 391 -1.24 -13.25 27.67
N TYR A 392 -0.89 -12.21 28.43
CA TYR A 392 0.15 -12.23 29.45
C TYR A 392 -0.19 -11.21 30.55
N SER A 393 -0.11 -11.61 31.82
CA SER A 393 -0.55 -10.79 32.95
C SER A 393 0.56 -10.00 33.65
N GLY A 394 1.82 -10.15 33.25
CA GLY A 394 2.88 -9.30 33.78
C GLY A 394 2.72 -7.88 33.24
N ALA A 395 2.64 -6.90 34.15
CA ALA A 395 2.35 -5.49 33.87
C ALA A 395 3.52 -4.77 33.17
N LYS A 396 3.86 -5.21 31.96
CA LYS A 396 4.85 -4.61 31.07
C LYS A 396 4.12 -3.81 30.00
N LYS A 397 4.58 -2.58 29.77
CA LYS A 397 3.98 -1.65 28.81
C LYS A 397 5.01 -1.07 27.87
N GLY A 398 4.61 -0.90 26.61
CA GLY A 398 5.40 -0.22 25.60
C GLY A 398 4.98 -0.62 24.20
N ILE A 399 5.93 -0.72 23.27
CA ILE A 399 5.64 -0.88 21.85
C ILE A 399 5.66 -2.36 21.48
N LEU A 400 4.63 -2.78 20.74
CA LEU A 400 4.50 -4.14 20.22
C LEU A 400 4.89 -4.21 18.76
N CYS A 401 5.54 -5.30 18.38
CA CYS A 401 5.71 -5.70 16.99
C CYS A 401 5.53 -7.21 16.85
N TYR A 402 4.84 -7.65 15.80
CA TYR A 402 4.63 -9.06 15.51
C TYR A 402 5.48 -9.51 14.33
N ASP A 403 6.22 -10.58 14.55
CA ASP A 403 6.92 -11.33 13.53
C ASP A 403 6.06 -12.52 13.09
N GLU A 404 5.49 -12.41 11.90
CA GLU A 404 4.61 -13.44 11.35
C GLU A 404 5.36 -14.65 10.78
N VAL A 405 6.67 -14.51 10.52
CA VAL A 405 7.48 -15.60 9.96
C VAL A 405 8.00 -16.49 11.07
N ASP A 406 8.49 -15.88 12.16
CA ASP A 406 9.00 -16.62 13.32
C ASP A 406 7.93 -16.89 14.38
N GLU A 407 6.68 -16.45 14.13
CA GLU A 407 5.53 -16.53 15.05
C GLU A 407 5.91 -16.00 16.44
N ARG A 408 6.44 -14.79 16.48
CA ARG A 408 6.93 -14.14 17.69
C ARG A 408 6.34 -12.76 17.89
N LEU A 409 5.96 -12.47 19.12
CA LEU A 409 5.54 -11.15 19.55
C LEU A 409 6.69 -10.50 20.34
N TYR A 410 7.10 -9.32 19.93
CA TYR A 410 8.09 -8.51 20.64
C TYR A 410 7.41 -7.36 21.37
N LEU A 411 7.87 -7.09 22.60
CA LEU A 411 7.44 -5.96 23.41
C LEU A 411 8.67 -5.19 23.89
N SER A 412 8.79 -3.92 23.55
CA SER A 412 9.75 -3.03 24.20
C SER A 412 9.17 -2.43 25.48
N SER A 413 9.96 -2.33 26.54
CA SER A 413 9.59 -1.64 27.78
C SER A 413 10.83 -1.04 28.44
N GLY A 414 10.95 0.29 28.46
CA GLY A 414 12.18 0.95 28.91
C GLY A 414 13.35 0.54 28.02
N ASN A 415 14.42 0.02 28.62
CA ASN A 415 15.58 -0.52 27.91
C ASN A 415 15.54 -2.04 27.73
N GLU A 416 14.38 -2.68 27.87
CA GLU A 416 14.23 -4.12 27.71
C GLU A 416 13.38 -4.46 26.49
N ILE A 417 13.76 -5.52 25.77
CA ILE A 417 12.93 -6.15 24.74
C ILE A 417 12.59 -7.56 25.19
N TYR A 418 11.29 -7.84 25.25
CA TYR A 418 10.74 -9.16 25.56
C TYR A 418 10.28 -9.82 24.27
N SER A 419 10.44 -11.15 24.19
CA SER A 419 9.86 -11.92 23.09
C SER A 419 8.96 -13.02 23.64
N TYR A 420 7.82 -13.22 22.98
CA TYR A 420 6.82 -14.22 23.34
C TYR A 420 6.57 -15.12 22.15
N THR A 421 6.47 -16.43 22.37
CA THR A 421 5.94 -17.32 21.34
C THR A 421 4.49 -16.96 21.05
N TRP A 422 4.13 -16.95 19.78
CA TRP A 422 2.76 -16.80 19.35
C TRP A 422 2.25 -18.13 18.80
N PRO A 423 1.05 -18.60 19.18
CA PRO A 423 0.10 -18.03 20.13
C PRO A 423 0.34 -18.43 21.62
N GLY A 424 1.45 -19.11 21.93
CA GLY A 424 1.65 -19.78 23.23
C GLY A 424 2.03 -18.90 24.43
N ALA A 425 2.32 -17.62 24.24
CA ALA A 425 2.75 -16.66 25.26
C ALA A 425 3.98 -17.06 26.08
N ALA A 426 4.79 -18.01 25.60
CA ALA A 426 6.02 -18.38 26.31
C ALA A 426 7.06 -17.28 26.15
N GLU A 427 7.41 -16.63 27.26
CA GLU A 427 8.39 -15.56 27.30
C GLU A 427 9.82 -16.11 27.17
N SER A 428 10.60 -15.57 26.24
CA SER A 428 12.06 -15.60 26.35
C SER A 428 12.47 -14.38 27.17
N GLY A 429 13.38 -14.56 28.13
CA GLY A 429 13.78 -13.49 29.06
C GLY A 429 14.23 -12.19 28.36
N PRO A 430 14.29 -11.07 29.10
CA PRO A 430 14.56 -9.77 28.50
C PRO A 430 15.93 -9.72 27.82
N LEU A 431 15.94 -9.16 26.61
CA LEU A 431 17.15 -8.59 26.03
C LEU A 431 17.31 -7.18 26.59
N LEU A 432 18.43 -6.94 27.28
CA LEU A 432 18.80 -5.62 27.78
C LEU A 432 19.46 -4.81 26.67
N MET A 433 18.91 -3.64 26.41
CA MET A 433 19.39 -2.69 25.42
C MET A 433 20.22 -1.59 26.09
N PRO A 434 21.18 -0.96 25.37
CA PRO A 434 21.98 0.12 25.93
C PRO A 434 21.17 1.39 26.24
N ASP A 435 20.09 1.64 25.49
CA ASP A 435 19.24 2.82 25.61
C ASP A 435 17.78 2.44 25.89
N SER A 436 16.97 3.43 26.30
CA SER A 436 15.51 3.29 26.30
C SER A 436 14.97 3.13 24.88
N ILE A 437 14.29 2.01 24.62
CA ILE A 437 13.68 1.70 23.32
C ILE A 437 12.35 2.45 23.18
N ARG A 438 12.25 3.22 22.09
CA ARG A 438 11.10 4.07 21.76
C ARG A 438 10.22 3.50 20.65
N ASP A 439 10.78 2.63 19.80
CA ASP A 439 10.05 2.00 18.70
C ASP A 439 10.73 0.69 18.28
N ILE A 440 9.97 -0.25 17.71
CA ILE A 440 10.48 -1.53 17.23
C ILE A 440 9.72 -2.00 15.97
N HIS A 441 10.45 -2.58 15.01
CA HIS A 441 9.89 -3.04 13.73
C HIS A 441 10.62 -4.29 13.22
N ILE A 442 9.92 -5.20 12.54
CA ILE A 442 10.56 -6.35 11.87
C ILE A 442 10.98 -5.96 10.45
N LEU A 443 12.27 -6.10 10.15
CA LEU A 443 12.78 -6.05 8.79
C LEU A 443 12.73 -7.44 8.17
N TYR A 444 11.86 -7.62 7.18
CA TYR A 444 11.83 -8.82 6.35
C TYR A 444 12.71 -8.67 5.11
N ASN A 445 13.01 -9.79 4.44
CA ASN A 445 13.74 -9.81 3.16
C ASN A 445 12.94 -9.30 1.95
N ARG A 446 11.62 -9.10 2.09
CA ARG A 446 10.72 -8.60 1.04
C ARG A 446 9.43 -8.04 1.62
#